data_AF-A0A352GRJ3-F1
#
_entry.id   AF-A0A352GRJ3-F1
#
_cell.length_a   1.000
_cell.length_b   1.000
_cell.length_c   1.000
_cell.angle_alpha   90.00
_cell.angle_beta   90.00
_cell.angle_gamma   90.00
#
_symmetry.space_group_name_H-M   'P 1'
#
loop_
_entity.id
_entity.type
_entity.pdbx_description
1 polymer ?
#
loop_
_entity_poly.entity_id
_entity_poly.type
_entity_poly.pdbx_seq_one_letter_code
_entity_poly.pdbx_strand_id
1 'polypeptide(L)'
;PLNCRLGCETFTTTNRIIVGGEGRCGDDGRGPMFDANGDADAALIEKIARDCVKDIGYEQEGFHWETAKVQVYLHGQSADIAVGVDSAGNKDEGAGDQGIMFGFACTETEELMPAPIHFSHQILKEMADARHAGKTPGLLPDSKSQVTLQYENGKPVRATSVVVSTQHTENLTTDEVREMVRPFVENVLPEGWMCDDAELYVNPTGRFVIGGPDGDVGLTGRKIIVDTYGGAAP
;
A
#
# COMPACT_ATOMS: atom_id res chain seq x y z
N PRO A 1 -5.33 -24.54 -7.94
CA PRO A 1 -5.72 -23.11 -7.97
C PRO A 1 -6.86 -22.92 -8.96
N LEU A 2 -7.94 -22.21 -8.61
CA LEU A 2 -8.95 -21.83 -9.59
C LEU A 2 -8.32 -20.83 -10.58
N ASN A 3 -8.55 -21.01 -11.87
CA ASN A 3 -8.12 -20.05 -12.90
C ASN A 3 -9.01 -18.81 -12.81
N CYS A 4 -8.54 -17.78 -12.10
CA CYS A 4 -9.25 -16.52 -11.98
C CYS A 4 -8.53 -15.43 -12.76
N ARG A 5 -9.30 -14.63 -13.50
CA ARG A 5 -8.84 -13.40 -14.13
C ARG A 5 -9.60 -12.24 -13.51
N LEU A 6 -8.87 -11.24 -13.03
CA LEU A 6 -9.47 -10.16 -12.26
C LEU A 6 -8.71 -8.86 -12.54
N GLY A 7 -9.41 -7.89 -13.13
CA GLY A 7 -9.05 -6.48 -13.09
C GLY A 7 -9.98 -5.79 -12.09
N CYS A 8 -9.52 -5.63 -10.85
CA CYS A 8 -10.31 -5.03 -9.77
C CYS A 8 -9.67 -3.71 -9.34
N GLU A 9 -10.41 -2.62 -9.52
CA GLU A 9 -9.99 -1.27 -9.19
C GLU A 9 -10.78 -0.73 -8.00
N THR A 10 -10.10 -0.02 -7.11
CA THR A 10 -10.72 0.52 -5.89
C THR A 10 -10.48 2.03 -5.80
N PHE A 11 -11.54 2.76 -5.49
CA PHE A 11 -11.51 4.18 -5.17
C PHE A 11 -12.02 4.40 -3.74
N THR A 12 -11.26 5.15 -2.94
CA THR A 12 -11.62 5.49 -1.56
C THR A 12 -11.64 7.00 -1.36
N THR A 13 -12.64 7.49 -0.64
CA THR A 13 -12.75 8.89 -0.19
C THR A 13 -13.51 8.91 1.14
N THR A 14 -13.85 10.09 1.68
CA THR A 14 -14.56 10.26 2.95
C THR A 14 -15.69 9.24 3.12
N ASN A 15 -15.48 8.34 4.07
CA ASN A 15 -16.31 7.21 4.46
C ASN A 15 -16.95 6.42 3.31
N ARG A 16 -16.22 6.23 2.21
CA ARG A 16 -16.70 5.55 1.01
C ARG A 16 -15.64 4.70 0.34
N ILE A 17 -16.05 3.52 -0.11
CA ILE A 17 -15.26 2.57 -0.89
C ILE A 17 -16.05 2.22 -2.15
N ILE A 18 -15.43 2.38 -3.31
CA ILE A 18 -16.01 1.99 -4.59
C ILE A 18 -15.10 0.94 -5.18
N VAL A 19 -15.63 -0.25 -5.41
CA VAL A 19 -14.92 -1.39 -6.04
C VAL A 19 -15.51 -1.59 -7.42
N GLY A 20 -14.70 -1.61 -8.47
CA GLY A 20 -15.15 -1.77 -9.85
C GLY A 20 -14.16 -2.57 -10.69
N GLY A 21 -14.53 -2.77 -11.96
CA GLY A 21 -13.74 -3.52 -12.94
C GLY A 21 -14.41 -4.82 -13.34
N GLU A 22 -13.62 -5.80 -13.74
CA GLU A 22 -14.10 -7.01 -14.36
C GLU A 22 -13.34 -8.26 -13.92
N GLY A 23 -14.02 -9.39 -13.89
CA GLY A 23 -13.34 -10.65 -13.68
C GLY A 23 -14.17 -11.87 -14.03
N ARG A 24 -13.53 -13.02 -13.87
CA ARG A 24 -14.12 -14.35 -13.95
C ARG A 24 -13.27 -15.30 -13.11
N CYS A 25 -13.88 -16.36 -12.60
CA CYS A 25 -13.16 -17.41 -11.90
C CYS A 25 -13.50 -18.77 -12.48
N GLY A 26 -12.63 -19.76 -12.37
CA GLY A 26 -12.91 -21.11 -12.84
C GLY A 26 -12.96 -21.25 -14.37
N ASP A 27 -12.85 -22.50 -14.82
CA ASP A 27 -12.83 -22.84 -16.25
C ASP A 27 -14.21 -22.65 -16.92
N ASP A 28 -15.28 -22.60 -16.13
CA ASP A 28 -16.65 -22.30 -16.56
C ASP A 28 -17.06 -20.83 -16.33
N GLY A 29 -16.12 -19.99 -15.88
CA GLY A 29 -16.36 -18.57 -15.58
C GLY A 29 -17.01 -18.31 -14.22
N ARG A 30 -17.21 -19.34 -13.38
CA ARG A 30 -17.80 -19.25 -12.04
C ARG A 30 -16.78 -19.42 -10.92
N GLY A 31 -17.02 -18.73 -9.81
CA GLY A 31 -16.21 -18.90 -8.60
C GLY A 31 -16.86 -18.29 -7.38
N PRO A 32 -16.18 -18.28 -6.22
CA PRO A 32 -16.77 -17.76 -4.99
C PRO A 32 -17.21 -16.28 -5.11
N MET A 33 -16.61 -15.52 -6.04
CA MET A 33 -16.92 -14.11 -6.31
C MET A 33 -17.91 -13.88 -7.46
N PHE A 34 -18.19 -14.88 -8.30
CA PHE A 34 -19.02 -14.73 -9.50
C PHE A 34 -20.04 -15.85 -9.58
N ASP A 35 -21.31 -15.50 -9.68
CA ASP A 35 -22.39 -16.46 -9.75
C ASP A 35 -22.48 -17.18 -11.11
N ALA A 36 -23.50 -18.03 -11.29
CA ALA A 36 -23.67 -18.81 -12.50
C ALA A 36 -23.96 -17.96 -13.77
N ASN A 37 -24.39 -16.71 -13.60
CA ASN A 37 -24.67 -15.74 -14.65
C ASN A 37 -23.46 -14.81 -14.92
N GLY A 38 -22.39 -14.91 -14.12
CA GLY A 38 -21.24 -14.03 -14.19
C GLY A 38 -21.42 -12.71 -13.42
N ASP A 39 -22.46 -12.62 -12.59
CA ASP A 39 -22.69 -11.47 -11.72
C ASP A 39 -21.81 -11.57 -10.47
N ALA A 40 -21.21 -10.45 -10.07
CA ALA A 40 -20.33 -10.42 -8.90
C ALA A 40 -21.14 -10.49 -7.60
N ASP A 41 -20.67 -11.30 -6.63
CA ASP A 41 -21.25 -11.34 -5.28
C ASP A 41 -20.89 -10.07 -4.51
N ALA A 42 -21.76 -9.06 -4.63
CA ALA A 42 -21.57 -7.77 -3.99
C ALA A 42 -21.48 -7.86 -2.45
N ALA A 43 -22.18 -8.81 -1.82
CA ALA A 43 -22.16 -8.98 -0.37
C ALA A 43 -20.83 -9.56 0.10
N LEU A 44 -20.28 -10.54 -0.62
CA LEU A 44 -18.95 -11.07 -0.37
C LEU A 44 -17.86 -10.01 -0.58
N ILE A 45 -17.94 -9.26 -1.69
CA ILE A 45 -16.96 -8.21 -2.01
C ILE A 45 -17.01 -7.09 -0.96
N GLU A 46 -18.21 -6.69 -0.53
CA GLU A 46 -18.37 -5.73 0.56
C GLU A 46 -17.74 -6.25 1.85
N LYS A 47 -18.00 -7.51 2.23
CA LYS A 47 -17.40 -8.12 3.40
C LYS A 47 -15.87 -8.09 3.33
N ILE A 48 -15.28 -8.48 2.19
CA ILE A 48 -13.83 -8.45 1.98
C ILE A 48 -13.29 -7.03 2.11
N ALA A 49 -13.93 -6.03 1.49
CA ALA A 49 -13.51 -4.64 1.59
C ALA A 49 -13.51 -4.16 3.05
N ARG A 50 -14.55 -4.50 3.81
CA ARG A 50 -14.65 -4.16 5.24
C ARG A 50 -13.58 -4.85 6.07
N ASP A 51 -13.36 -6.14 5.86
CA ASP A 51 -12.32 -6.91 6.55
C ASP A 51 -10.93 -6.31 6.27
N CYS A 52 -10.62 -5.95 5.01
CA CYS A 52 -9.37 -5.28 4.67
C CYS A 52 -9.19 -3.93 5.38
N VAL A 53 -10.23 -3.10 5.44
CA VAL A 53 -10.16 -1.80 6.14
C VAL A 53 -10.00 -1.98 7.65
N LYS A 54 -10.62 -3.02 8.21
CA LYS A 54 -10.47 -3.41 9.61
C LYS A 54 -9.06 -3.87 9.92
N ASP A 55 -8.47 -4.71 9.07
CA ASP A 55 -7.10 -5.20 9.23
C ASP A 55 -6.07 -4.06 9.14
N ILE A 56 -6.30 -3.07 8.28
CA ILE A 56 -5.50 -1.84 8.26
C ILE A 56 -5.67 -1.07 9.58
N GLY A 57 -6.84 -1.07 10.19
CA GLY A 57 -7.13 -0.50 11.50
C GLY A 57 -7.86 0.85 11.45
N TYR A 58 -8.66 1.08 10.41
CA TYR A 58 -9.47 2.29 10.27
C TYR A 58 -10.81 2.16 11.02
N GLU A 59 -10.93 2.93 12.10
CA GLU A 59 -12.10 3.00 13.00
C GLU A 59 -12.50 4.47 13.28
N GLN A 60 -12.05 5.41 12.46
CA GLN A 60 -12.30 6.84 12.62
C GLN A 60 -13.63 7.23 11.94
N GLU A 61 -14.30 8.27 12.43
CA GLU A 61 -15.58 8.74 11.85
C GLU A 61 -15.47 9.07 10.35
N GLY A 62 -14.35 9.66 9.92
CA GLY A 62 -14.08 10.00 8.53
C GLY A 62 -13.87 8.78 7.61
N PHE A 63 -13.49 7.61 8.15
CA PHE A 63 -13.34 6.37 7.41
C PHE A 63 -13.30 5.17 8.37
N HIS A 64 -14.38 4.39 8.42
CA HIS A 64 -14.56 3.30 9.40
C HIS A 64 -14.96 2.00 8.70
N TRP A 65 -14.32 0.87 9.05
CA TRP A 65 -14.61 -0.43 8.43
C TRP A 65 -16.09 -0.85 8.52
N GLU A 66 -16.75 -0.62 9.67
CA GLU A 66 -18.16 -0.93 9.89
C GLU A 66 -19.15 0.04 9.20
N THR A 67 -18.87 1.35 9.14
CA THR A 67 -19.86 2.35 8.71
C THR A 67 -19.62 2.91 7.30
N ALA A 68 -18.46 2.62 6.69
CA ALA A 68 -18.16 3.04 5.33
C ALA A 68 -19.23 2.56 4.33
N LYS A 69 -19.57 3.43 3.38
CA LYS A 69 -20.46 3.10 2.27
C LYS A 69 -19.67 2.36 1.20
N VAL A 70 -19.96 1.08 1.04
CA VAL A 70 -19.32 0.25 0.00
C VAL A 70 -20.24 0.19 -1.21
N GLN A 71 -19.69 0.46 -2.39
CA GLN A 71 -20.39 0.36 -3.67
C GLN A 71 -19.62 -0.62 -4.56
N VAL A 72 -20.30 -1.66 -5.01
CA VAL A 72 -19.70 -2.70 -5.86
C VAL A 72 -20.24 -2.55 -7.28
N TYR A 73 -19.32 -2.31 -8.22
CA TYR A 73 -19.52 -2.21 -9.66
C TYR A 73 -18.62 -3.21 -10.41
N LEU A 74 -18.09 -4.23 -9.70
CA LEU A 74 -17.37 -5.33 -10.33
C LEU A 74 -18.37 -6.17 -11.14
N HIS A 75 -18.01 -6.54 -12.36
CA HIS A 75 -18.88 -7.33 -13.24
C HIS A 75 -18.12 -8.48 -13.92
N GLY A 76 -18.87 -9.40 -14.55
CA GLY A 76 -18.28 -10.47 -15.34
C GLY A 76 -17.45 -9.92 -16.52
N GLN A 77 -16.32 -10.57 -16.82
CA GLN A 77 -15.52 -10.26 -18.00
C GLN A 77 -16.29 -10.61 -19.29
N SER A 78 -16.13 -9.79 -20.34
CA SER A 78 -16.75 -10.04 -21.66
C SER A 78 -16.34 -11.39 -22.24
N ALA A 79 -17.33 -12.15 -22.73
CA ALA A 79 -17.11 -13.43 -23.41
C ALA A 79 -16.25 -13.30 -24.68
N ASP A 80 -16.29 -12.15 -25.37
CA ASP A 80 -15.49 -11.92 -26.58
C ASP A 80 -14.00 -11.72 -26.26
N ILE A 81 -13.69 -11.14 -25.10
CA ILE A 81 -12.31 -10.95 -24.61
C ILE A 81 -11.76 -12.28 -24.07
N ALA A 82 -12.61 -13.07 -23.41
CA ALA A 82 -12.28 -14.39 -22.90
C ALA A 82 -11.71 -15.35 -23.98
N VAL A 83 -12.32 -15.36 -25.17
CA VAL A 83 -11.91 -16.21 -26.30
C VAL A 83 -10.53 -15.83 -26.87
N GLY A 84 -10.14 -14.57 -26.80
CA GLY A 84 -8.84 -14.10 -27.31
C GLY A 84 -7.64 -14.54 -26.45
N VAL A 85 -7.87 -14.79 -25.17
CA VAL A 85 -6.82 -15.13 -24.19
C VAL A 85 -6.84 -16.63 -23.84
N ASP A 86 -7.97 -17.31 -23.98
CA ASP A 86 -8.07 -18.78 -23.85
C ASP A 86 -7.69 -19.46 -25.16
N SER A 87 -6.38 -19.57 -25.42
CA SER A 87 -5.90 -20.34 -26.56
C SER A 87 -6.28 -21.81 -26.44
N ALA A 88 -7.18 -22.29 -27.31
CA ALA A 88 -7.42 -23.70 -27.50
C ALA A 88 -6.16 -24.39 -28.06
N GLY A 89 -5.48 -25.21 -27.25
CA GLY A 89 -4.42 -26.13 -27.67
C GLY A 89 -3.07 -25.93 -26.97
N ASN A 90 -2.07 -26.67 -27.46
CA ASN A 90 -0.69 -26.75 -26.93
C ASN A 90 0.15 -25.50 -27.28
N LYS A 91 -0.42 -24.31 -27.10
CA LYS A 91 0.24 -23.02 -27.31
C LYS A 91 0.49 -22.37 -25.95
N ASP A 92 1.69 -21.84 -25.77
CA ASP A 92 2.06 -21.08 -24.57
C ASP A 92 1.08 -19.92 -24.36
N GLU A 93 0.63 -19.72 -23.12
CA GLU A 93 -0.28 -18.62 -22.75
C GLU A 93 0.37 -17.28 -23.13
N GLY A 94 -0.32 -16.48 -23.96
CA GLY A 94 0.14 -15.17 -24.41
C GLY A 94 -0.10 -14.06 -23.39
N ALA A 95 0.60 -12.93 -23.53
CA ALA A 95 0.36 -11.75 -22.71
C ALA A 95 -1.08 -11.22 -22.90
N GLY A 96 -1.74 -10.82 -21.80
CA GLY A 96 -3.11 -10.29 -21.84
C GLY A 96 -3.22 -8.85 -22.38
N ASP A 97 -2.11 -8.10 -22.38
CA ASP A 97 -2.01 -6.76 -22.94
C ASP A 97 -0.55 -6.47 -23.37
N GLN A 98 -0.34 -5.40 -24.14
CA GLN A 98 0.99 -4.87 -24.42
C GLN A 98 1.58 -4.21 -23.17
N GLY A 99 2.89 -4.36 -22.96
CA GLY A 99 3.55 -3.73 -21.82
C GLY A 99 5.07 -3.80 -21.88
N ILE A 100 5.70 -2.97 -21.04
CA ILE A 100 7.14 -2.99 -20.78
C ILE A 100 7.30 -3.17 -19.29
N MET A 101 8.20 -4.06 -18.89
CA MET A 101 8.46 -4.39 -17.50
C MET A 101 9.95 -4.21 -17.21
N PHE A 102 10.26 -3.59 -16.06
CA PHE A 102 11.62 -3.43 -15.58
C PHE A 102 11.84 -4.30 -14.36
N GLY A 103 12.96 -5.03 -14.37
CA GLY A 103 13.50 -5.73 -13.21
C GLY A 103 14.81 -5.07 -12.80
N PHE A 104 14.99 -4.84 -11.51
CA PHE A 104 16.19 -4.25 -10.93
C PHE A 104 16.60 -4.98 -9.65
N ALA A 105 17.92 -5.03 -9.44
CA ALA A 105 18.54 -5.52 -8.21
C ALA A 105 19.90 -4.84 -8.04
N CYS A 106 20.29 -4.56 -6.79
CA CYS A 106 21.60 -3.99 -6.46
C CYS A 106 22.09 -4.47 -5.10
N THR A 107 23.40 -4.43 -4.85
CA THR A 107 23.99 -4.93 -3.60
C THR A 107 24.06 -3.89 -2.49
N GLU A 108 23.13 -2.94 -2.45
CA GLU A 108 23.11 -1.89 -1.42
C GLU A 108 22.53 -2.39 -0.09
N THR A 109 21.62 -3.37 -0.13
CA THR A 109 21.06 -4.08 1.02
C THR A 109 21.14 -5.60 0.84
N GLU A 110 20.91 -6.36 1.91
CA GLU A 110 20.94 -7.84 1.87
C GLU A 110 19.83 -8.44 1.00
N GLU A 111 18.71 -7.74 0.86
CA GLU A 111 17.54 -8.10 0.05
C GLU A 111 17.71 -7.76 -1.43
N LEU A 112 18.90 -7.29 -1.82
CA LEU A 112 19.25 -6.86 -3.17
C LEU A 112 18.39 -5.68 -3.70
N MET A 113 17.97 -4.78 -2.80
CA MET A 113 17.15 -3.61 -3.11
C MET A 113 17.96 -2.30 -2.97
N PRO A 114 17.52 -1.20 -3.63
CA PRO A 114 18.09 0.13 -3.39
C PRO A 114 17.88 0.55 -1.94
N ALA A 115 18.93 1.05 -1.29
CA ALA A 115 18.88 1.41 0.13
C ALA A 115 17.80 2.45 0.49
N PRO A 116 17.55 3.52 -0.29
CA PRO A 116 16.57 4.55 0.08
C PRO A 116 15.14 4.01 0.21
N ILE A 117 14.69 3.22 -0.77
CA ILE A 117 13.34 2.63 -0.74
C ILE A 117 13.23 1.55 0.33
N HIS A 118 14.29 0.75 0.49
CA HIS A 118 14.34 -0.29 1.51
C HIS A 118 14.14 0.32 2.91
N PHE A 119 14.94 1.30 3.31
CA PHE A 119 14.80 1.91 4.65
C PHE A 119 13.48 2.66 4.81
N SER A 120 13.00 3.35 3.77
CA SER A 120 11.68 3.98 3.81
C SER A 120 10.57 2.97 4.10
N HIS A 121 10.57 1.82 3.43
CA HIS A 121 9.61 0.74 3.69
C HIS A 121 9.73 0.13 5.08
N GLN A 122 10.96 -0.15 5.53
CA GLN A 122 11.19 -0.77 6.83
C GLN A 122 10.70 0.12 7.99
N ILE A 123 10.89 1.45 7.91
CA ILE A 123 10.38 2.39 8.92
C ILE A 123 8.86 2.27 9.05
N LEU A 124 8.12 2.35 7.93
CA LEU A 124 6.65 2.24 7.96
C LEU A 124 6.19 0.85 8.38
N LYS A 125 6.92 -0.20 8.00
CA LYS A 125 6.61 -1.57 8.39
C LYS A 125 6.75 -1.76 9.90
N GLU A 126 7.86 -1.33 10.51
CA GLU A 126 8.03 -1.43 11.96
C GLU A 126 6.98 -0.63 12.72
N MET A 127 6.65 0.58 12.25
CA MET A 127 5.59 1.41 12.83
C MET A 127 4.21 0.72 12.74
N ALA A 128 3.88 0.12 11.60
CA ALA A 128 2.63 -0.61 11.41
C ALA A 128 2.57 -1.84 12.32
N ASP A 129 3.63 -2.65 12.37
CA ASP A 129 3.74 -3.84 13.23
C ASP A 129 3.60 -3.45 14.71
N ALA A 130 4.23 -2.35 15.15
CA ALA A 130 4.12 -1.84 16.51
C ALA A 130 2.71 -1.31 16.83
N ARG A 131 2.06 -0.63 15.88
CA ARG A 131 0.67 -0.16 16.01
C ARG A 131 -0.31 -1.32 16.14
N HIS A 132 -0.20 -2.33 15.28
CA HIS A 132 -1.03 -3.53 15.34
C HIS A 132 -0.80 -4.34 16.62
N ALA A 133 0.41 -4.30 17.18
CA ALA A 133 0.73 -4.88 18.48
C ALA A 133 0.29 -4.03 19.69
N GLY A 134 -0.31 -2.85 19.47
CA GLY A 134 -0.75 -1.94 20.54
C GLY A 134 0.38 -1.24 21.30
N LYS A 135 1.60 -1.20 20.75
CA LYS A 135 2.80 -0.62 21.40
C LYS A 135 2.92 0.89 21.23
N THR A 136 2.19 1.47 20.29
CA THR A 136 2.22 2.91 19.97
C THR A 136 0.83 3.54 20.15
N PRO A 137 0.30 3.59 21.40
CA PRO A 137 -1.02 4.14 21.64
C PRO A 137 -1.11 5.59 21.15
N GLY A 138 -2.09 5.86 20.31
CA GLY A 138 -2.32 7.19 19.72
C GLY A 138 -1.75 7.40 18.32
N LEU A 139 -0.89 6.52 17.80
CA LEU A 139 -0.59 6.51 16.36
C LEU A 139 -1.72 5.82 15.57
N LEU A 140 -2.05 6.40 14.43
CA LEU A 140 -3.18 5.99 13.57
C LEU A 140 -2.68 5.44 12.21
N PRO A 141 -3.55 4.82 11.39
CA PRO A 141 -3.09 4.03 10.24
C PRO A 141 -2.36 4.78 9.13
N ASP A 142 -2.68 6.06 8.88
CA ASP A 142 -2.05 6.80 7.77
C ASP A 142 -0.63 7.25 8.15
N SER A 143 0.36 6.85 7.37
CA SER A 143 1.77 7.17 7.59
C SER A 143 2.55 7.23 6.28
N LYS A 144 3.54 8.12 6.22
CA LYS A 144 4.39 8.40 5.05
C LYS A 144 5.83 8.57 5.54
N SER A 145 6.79 7.99 4.83
CA SER A 145 8.22 8.16 5.11
C SER A 145 8.97 8.60 3.86
N GLN A 146 10.05 9.33 4.08
CA GLN A 146 11.02 9.69 3.06
C GLN A 146 12.42 9.63 3.69
N VAL A 147 13.33 8.94 3.03
CA VAL A 147 14.72 8.80 3.47
C VAL A 147 15.62 9.37 2.38
N THR A 148 16.45 10.34 2.74
CA THR A 148 17.47 10.90 1.85
C THR A 148 18.83 10.37 2.28
N LEU A 149 19.52 9.67 1.38
CA LEU A 149 20.84 9.10 1.66
C LEU A 149 21.95 9.86 0.95
N GLN A 150 23.09 10.03 1.62
CA GLN A 150 24.34 10.45 1.00
C GLN A 150 25.00 9.24 0.33
N TYR A 151 25.46 9.45 -0.91
CA TYR A 151 26.24 8.47 -1.65
C TYR A 151 27.67 8.96 -1.85
N GLU A 152 28.63 8.08 -1.58
CA GLU A 152 30.05 8.30 -1.86
C GLU A 152 30.58 7.15 -2.70
N ASN A 153 31.21 7.47 -3.83
CA ASN A 153 31.75 6.47 -4.77
C ASN A 153 30.70 5.40 -5.18
N GLY A 154 29.45 5.82 -5.35
CA GLY A 154 28.35 4.95 -5.75
C GLY A 154 27.82 4.03 -4.65
N LYS A 155 28.16 4.28 -3.38
CA LYS A 155 27.64 3.52 -2.23
C LYS A 155 26.92 4.45 -1.25
N PRO A 156 25.77 4.04 -0.69
CA PRO A 156 25.14 4.78 0.39
C PRO A 156 26.02 4.71 1.65
N VAL A 157 26.16 5.83 2.36
CA VAL A 157 27.04 5.92 3.55
C VAL A 157 26.34 6.41 4.82
N ARG A 158 25.26 7.19 4.70
CA ARG A 158 24.41 7.65 5.83
C ARG A 158 23.14 8.31 5.32
N ALA A 159 22.15 8.50 6.20
CA ALA A 159 21.04 9.40 5.96
C ALA A 159 21.46 10.87 6.15
N THR A 160 21.07 11.73 5.22
CA THR A 160 21.22 13.20 5.38
C THR A 160 19.97 13.82 5.98
N SER A 161 18.81 13.26 5.71
CA SER A 161 17.54 13.66 6.31
C SER A 161 16.54 12.51 6.27
N VAL A 162 15.67 12.47 7.28
CA VAL A 162 14.56 11.54 7.35
C VAL A 162 13.29 12.32 7.65
N VAL A 163 12.25 12.10 6.85
CA VAL A 163 10.92 12.68 7.09
C VAL A 163 9.96 11.54 7.39
N VAL A 164 9.24 11.65 8.51
CA VAL A 164 8.13 10.75 8.84
C VAL A 164 6.91 11.60 9.16
N SER A 165 5.84 11.39 8.38
CA SER A 165 4.53 11.96 8.65
C SER A 165 3.60 10.84 9.07
N THR A 166 3.16 10.83 10.34
CA THR A 166 2.26 9.82 10.88
C THR A 166 1.01 10.47 11.45
N GLN A 167 -0.13 9.89 11.12
CA GLN A 167 -1.41 10.26 11.68
C GLN A 167 -1.42 9.91 13.18
N HIS A 168 -2.03 10.75 13.99
CA HIS A 168 -2.11 10.56 15.43
C HIS A 168 -3.39 11.12 16.04
N THR A 169 -3.69 10.69 17.27
CA THR A 169 -4.82 11.22 18.05
C THR A 169 -4.56 12.65 18.52
N GLU A 170 -5.64 13.40 18.79
CA GLU A 170 -5.57 14.83 19.10
C GLU A 170 -4.81 15.17 20.39
N ASN A 171 -4.69 14.22 21.30
CA ASN A 171 -4.07 14.37 22.60
C ASN A 171 -2.54 14.26 22.57
N LEU A 172 -1.93 13.83 21.46
CA LEU A 172 -0.47 13.81 21.32
C LEU A 172 0.05 15.15 20.80
N THR A 173 1.09 15.65 21.45
CA THR A 173 1.88 16.80 21.00
C THR A 173 2.87 16.39 19.92
N THR A 174 3.34 17.35 19.12
CA THR A 174 4.35 17.09 18.08
C THR A 174 5.63 16.48 18.64
N ASP A 175 6.07 16.90 19.83
CA ASP A 175 7.29 16.39 20.47
C ASP A 175 7.09 14.94 20.94
N GLU A 176 5.93 14.60 21.50
CA GLU A 176 5.61 13.21 21.86
C GLU A 176 5.60 12.30 20.63
N VAL A 177 4.97 12.74 19.53
CA VAL A 177 4.96 11.97 18.28
C VAL A 177 6.37 11.80 17.74
N ARG A 178 7.20 12.85 17.79
CA ARG A 178 8.61 12.79 17.38
C ARG A 178 9.39 11.73 18.16
N GLU A 179 9.28 11.74 19.48
CA GLU A 179 10.00 10.79 20.33
C GLU A 179 9.43 9.36 20.25
N MET A 180 8.14 9.20 19.94
CA MET A 180 7.58 7.90 19.60
C MET A 180 8.10 7.35 18.27
N VAL A 181 8.34 8.21 17.27
CA VAL A 181 8.79 7.82 15.93
C VAL A 181 10.29 7.54 15.88
N ARG A 182 11.10 8.32 16.60
CA ARG A 182 12.58 8.27 16.56
C ARG A 182 13.15 6.84 16.65
N PRO A 183 12.72 5.97 17.59
CA PRO A 183 13.28 4.63 17.72
C PRO A 183 13.09 3.77 16.46
N PHE A 184 12.01 3.94 15.71
CA PHE A 184 11.78 3.18 14.47
C PHE A 184 12.75 3.59 13.37
N VAL A 185 13.11 4.87 13.30
CA VAL A 185 14.12 5.35 12.35
C VAL A 185 15.50 4.86 12.74
N GLU A 186 15.85 4.95 14.02
CA GLU A 186 17.15 4.54 14.56
C GLU A 186 17.39 3.02 14.44
N ASN A 187 16.34 2.20 14.62
CA ASN A 187 16.44 0.74 14.52
C ASN A 187 16.61 0.24 13.08
N VAL A 188 16.00 0.94 12.12
CA VAL A 188 16.01 0.54 10.71
C VAL A 188 17.30 0.94 10.01
N LEU A 189 17.89 2.08 10.38
CA LEU A 189 19.13 2.55 9.77
C LEU A 189 20.35 1.80 10.35
N PRO A 190 21.38 1.51 9.55
CA PRO A 190 22.61 0.92 10.06
C PRO A 190 23.27 1.80 11.14
N GLU A 191 24.07 1.19 12.01
CA GLU A 191 24.76 1.91 13.07
C GLU A 191 25.61 3.06 12.50
N GLY A 192 25.43 4.27 13.05
CA GLY A 192 26.11 5.49 12.59
C GLY A 192 25.52 6.15 11.34
N TRP A 193 24.43 5.62 10.77
CA TRP A 193 23.78 6.21 9.58
C TRP A 193 22.71 7.24 9.89
N MET A 194 22.31 7.39 11.15
CA MET A 194 21.29 8.35 11.54
C MET A 194 21.69 9.78 11.13
N CYS A 195 20.71 10.55 10.66
CA CYS A 195 20.91 11.96 10.34
C CYS A 195 21.09 12.79 11.62
N ASP A 196 21.55 14.04 11.46
CA ASP A 196 21.58 14.99 12.58
C ASP A 196 20.15 15.21 13.10
N ASP A 197 19.99 15.50 14.41
CA ASP A 197 18.65 15.64 15.01
C ASP A 197 17.82 16.74 14.32
N ALA A 198 18.46 17.83 13.88
CA ALA A 198 17.81 18.89 13.12
C ALA A 198 17.26 18.44 11.74
N GLU A 199 17.75 17.33 11.20
CA GLU A 199 17.36 16.77 9.90
C GLU A 199 16.44 15.55 10.02
N LEU A 200 16.06 15.18 11.25
CA LEU A 200 14.93 14.31 11.49
C LEU A 200 13.67 15.18 11.53
N TYR A 201 12.76 15.00 10.58
CA TYR A 201 11.52 15.75 10.49
C TYR A 201 10.35 14.81 10.80
N VAL A 202 9.69 15.01 11.94
CA VAL A 202 8.47 14.27 12.28
C VAL A 202 7.29 15.23 12.26
N ASN A 203 6.29 14.93 11.42
CA ASN A 203 5.13 15.78 11.15
C ASN A 203 5.51 17.27 10.94
N PRO A 204 6.35 17.61 9.94
CA PRO A 204 6.86 18.99 9.76
C PRO A 204 5.74 20.02 9.50
N THR A 205 4.56 19.58 9.05
CA THR A 205 3.38 20.42 8.86
C THR A 205 2.59 20.68 10.16
N GLY A 206 3.04 20.15 11.29
CA GLY A 206 2.39 20.27 12.60
C GLY A 206 1.48 19.09 12.90
N ARG A 207 0.20 19.33 13.15
CA ARG A 207 -0.75 18.28 13.55
C ARG A 207 -1.21 17.45 12.35
N PHE A 208 -1.17 16.12 12.48
CA PHE A 208 -1.71 15.19 11.48
C PHE A 208 -2.79 14.31 12.12
N VAL A 209 -3.97 14.90 12.36
CA VAL A 209 -5.10 14.20 13.02
C VAL A 209 -6.06 13.60 11.99
N ILE A 210 -6.36 14.35 10.94
CA ILE A 210 -7.21 13.91 9.83
C ILE A 210 -6.31 13.30 8.77
N GLY A 211 -6.52 12.02 8.46
CA GLY A 211 -5.74 11.25 7.50
C GLY A 211 -6.56 10.13 6.87
N GLY A 212 -5.92 9.31 6.05
CA GLY A 212 -6.58 8.28 5.27
C GLY A 212 -7.56 8.88 4.25
N PRO A 213 -8.61 8.14 3.85
CA PRO A 213 -9.56 8.56 2.82
C PRO A 213 -10.33 9.85 3.11
N ASP A 214 -10.37 10.29 4.37
CA ASP A 214 -10.99 11.56 4.77
C ASP A 214 -10.08 12.77 4.51
N GLY A 215 -8.76 12.58 4.58
CA GLY A 215 -7.77 13.61 4.27
C GLY A 215 -7.36 13.64 2.81
N ASP A 216 -7.24 12.47 2.17
CA ASP A 216 -6.74 12.31 0.80
C ASP A 216 -7.55 11.21 0.06
N VAL A 217 -7.88 11.45 -1.21
CA VAL A 217 -8.51 10.43 -2.06
C VAL A 217 -7.51 9.31 -2.42
N GLY A 218 -7.93 8.05 -2.32
CA GLY A 218 -7.13 6.86 -2.63
C GLY A 218 -7.63 6.13 -3.89
N LEU A 219 -6.71 5.73 -4.76
CA LEU A 219 -6.99 4.93 -5.96
C LEU A 219 -5.96 3.81 -6.09
N THR A 220 -6.40 2.64 -6.57
CA THR A 220 -5.52 1.55 -7.01
C THR A 220 -4.49 2.05 -8.03
N GLY A 221 -3.27 1.49 -7.98
CA GLY A 221 -2.21 1.80 -8.96
C GLY A 221 -1.60 3.20 -8.85
N ARG A 222 -1.80 3.93 -7.74
CA ARG A 222 -1.23 5.28 -7.54
C ARG A 222 0.05 5.31 -6.72
N LYS A 223 0.64 4.15 -6.42
CA LYS A 223 1.89 4.00 -5.66
C LYS A 223 2.96 3.18 -6.41
N ILE A 224 2.89 3.10 -7.74
CA ILE A 224 3.75 2.24 -8.58
C ILE A 224 5.27 2.37 -8.34
N ILE A 225 5.77 3.56 -7.97
CA ILE A 225 7.19 3.76 -7.67
C ILE A 225 7.56 3.27 -6.27
N VAL A 226 6.63 3.39 -5.32
CA VAL A 226 6.75 2.81 -3.98
C VAL A 226 6.67 1.29 -4.08
N ASP A 227 5.78 0.75 -4.91
CA ASP A 227 5.62 -0.69 -5.13
C ASP A 227 6.83 -1.35 -5.80
N THR A 228 7.79 -0.56 -6.31
CA THR A 228 8.95 -1.04 -7.08
C THR A 228 10.27 -0.60 -6.44
N TYR A 229 11.03 0.28 -7.10
CA TYR A 229 12.44 0.57 -6.76
C TYR A 229 12.65 1.98 -6.22
N GLY A 230 11.59 2.69 -5.84
CA GLY A 230 11.69 4.04 -5.28
C GLY A 230 12.35 5.06 -6.22
N GLY A 231 12.27 4.84 -7.53
CA GLY A 231 12.87 5.70 -8.56
C GLY A 231 14.33 5.38 -8.89
N ALA A 232 14.91 4.33 -8.32
CA ALA A 232 16.26 3.87 -8.68
C ALA A 232 16.36 3.20 -10.05
N ALA A 233 15.23 2.72 -10.58
CA ALA A 233 15.13 2.07 -11.88
C ALA A 233 13.92 2.61 -12.67
N PRO A 234 13.92 2.46 -14.01
CA PRO A 234 12.82 2.89 -14.88
C PRO A 234 11.49 2.15 -14.64
#